data_AF-A0A9J6QEA6-F1
#
_entry.id   AF-A0A9J6QEA6-F1
#
_cell.length_a   1.000
_cell.length_b   1.000
_cell.length_c   1.000
_cell.angle_alpha   90.00
_cell.angle_beta   90.00
_cell.angle_gamma   90.00
#
_symmetry.space_group_name_H-M   'P 1'
#
loop_
_entity.id
_entity.type
_entity.pdbx_description
1 polymer ?
#
loop_
_entity_poly.entity_id
_entity_poly.type
_entity_poly.pdbx_seq_one_letter_code
_entity_poly.pdbx_strand_id
1 'polypeptide(L)' 'MNKIVLAGIVAILLSGCVSEEQRLANCEAKGVSRDACYVADQNRQATINAAAEKQALENAQAATHVKK' A
#
# COMPACT_ATOMS: atom_id res chain seq x y z
N MET A 1 26.35 19.94 -1.65
CA MET A 1 26.25 18.46 -1.69
C MET A 1 25.15 17.90 -0.79
N ASN A 2 24.99 18.31 0.49
CA ASN A 2 23.95 17.73 1.38
C ASN A 2 22.50 17.80 0.86
N LYS A 3 22.12 18.89 0.18
CA LYS A 3 20.74 19.07 -0.30
C LYS A 3 20.35 18.08 -1.42
N ILE A 4 21.31 17.67 -2.25
CA ILE A 4 21.08 16.74 -3.36
C ILE A 4 20.99 15.30 -2.85
N VAL A 5 21.79 14.94 -1.84
CA VAL A 5 21.68 13.63 -1.17
C VAL A 5 20.33 13.49 -0.48
N LEU A 6 19.87 14.52 0.22
CA LEU A 6 18.56 14.50 0.89
C LEU A 6 17.39 14.35 -0.12
N ALA A 7 17.47 15.07 -1.25
CA ALA A 7 16.47 14.98 -2.30
C ALA A 7 16.42 13.58 -2.96
N GLY A 8 17.58 12.93 -3.12
CA GLY A 8 17.65 11.56 -3.64
C GLY A 8 16.99 10.52 -2.72
N ILE A 9 17.17 10.66 -1.40
CA ILE A 9 16.54 9.75 -0.42
C ILE A 9 15.02 9.86 -0.46
N VAL A 10 14.48 11.07 -0.56
CA VAL A 10 13.03 11.29 -0.67
C VAL A 10 12.48 10.65 -1.95
N ALA A 11 13.15 10.83 -3.09
CA ALA A 11 12.71 10.22 -4.35
C ALA A 11 12.64 8.68 -4.31
N ILE A 12 13.59 8.03 -3.62
CA ILE A 12 13.60 6.57 -3.46
C ILE A 12 12.42 6.12 -2.56
N LEU A 13 12.10 6.86 -1.51
CA LEU A 13 11.00 6.53 -0.61
C LEU A 13 9.62 6.63 -1.28
N LEU A 14 9.44 7.51 -2.27
CA LEU A 14 8.18 7.64 -3.02
C LEU A 14 8.04 6.63 -4.17
N SER A 15 9.08 5.90 -4.54
CA SER A 15 9.01 4.90 -5.62
C SER A 15 8.14 3.67 -5.32
N GLY A 16 7.65 3.53 -4.08
CA GLY A 16 6.74 2.47 -3.66
C GLY A 16 5.26 2.69 -4.01
N CYS A 17 4.88 3.89 -4.44
CA CYS A 17 3.50 4.21 -4.83
C CYS A 17 3.25 3.79 -6.28
N VAL A 18 2.87 2.53 -6.49
CA VAL A 18 2.38 2.04 -7.79
C VAL A 18 0.89 2.33 -7.93
N SER A 19 0.50 2.93 -9.07
CA SER A 19 -0.92 3.09 -9.40
C SER A 19 -1.58 1.74 -9.66
N GLU A 20 -2.92 1.71 -9.57
CA GLU A 20 -3.73 0.53 -9.90
C GLU A 20 -3.45 0.03 -11.32
N GLU A 21 -3.39 0.94 -12.28
CA GLU A 21 -3.08 0.63 -13.69
C GLU A 21 -1.72 -0.05 -13.83
N GLN A 22 -0.70 0.43 -13.12
CA GLN A 22 0.65 -0.15 -13.15
C GLN A 22 0.66 -1.57 -12.56
N ARG A 23 -0.14 -1.83 -11.52
CA ARG A 23 -0.30 -3.17 -10.90
C ARG A 23 -0.99 -4.15 -11.84
N LEU A 24 -2.07 -3.71 -12.50
CA LEU A 24 -2.78 -4.53 -13.48
C LEU A 24 -1.89 -4.83 -14.68
N ALA A 25 -1.21 -3.82 -15.23
CA ALA A 25 -0.29 -4.00 -16.35
C ALA A 25 0.85 -4.98 -16.02
N ASN A 26 1.43 -4.89 -14.81
CA ASN A 26 2.45 -5.82 -14.34
C ASN A 26 1.92 -7.25 -14.15
N CYS A 27 0.65 -7.41 -13.83
CA CYS A 27 0.01 -8.71 -13.71
C CYS A 27 -0.29 -9.31 -15.09
N GLU A 28 -0.83 -8.51 -16.01
CA GLU A 28 -1.06 -8.92 -17.40
C GLU A 28 0.25 -9.26 -18.13
N ALA A 29 1.33 -8.50 -17.87
CA ALA A 29 2.67 -8.77 -18.41
C ALA A 29 3.24 -10.13 -17.98
N LYS A 30 2.70 -10.75 -16.92
CA LYS A 30 3.05 -12.11 -16.49
C LYS A 30 2.25 -13.20 -17.23
N GLY A 31 1.42 -12.82 -18.20
CA GLY A 31 0.56 -13.74 -18.95
C GLY A 31 -0.73 -14.12 -18.21
N VAL A 32 -1.09 -13.38 -17.16
CA VAL A 32 -2.36 -13.56 -16.44
C VAL A 32 -3.46 -12.79 -17.17
N SER A 33 -4.68 -13.33 -17.21
CA SER A 33 -5.81 -12.62 -17.81
C SER A 33 -6.18 -11.37 -17.02
N ARG A 34 -6.68 -10.34 -17.72
CA ARG A 34 -7.13 -9.09 -17.11
C ARG A 34 -8.12 -9.28 -15.96
N ASP A 35 -9.09 -10.19 -16.13
CA ASP A 35 -10.10 -10.47 -15.09
C ASP A 35 -9.48 -11.11 -13.84
N ALA A 36 -8.55 -12.07 -14.01
CA ALA A 36 -7.85 -12.67 -12.88
C ALA A 36 -6.97 -11.65 -12.15
N CYS A 37 -6.32 -10.76 -12.90
CA CYS A 37 -5.57 -9.64 -12.33
C CYS A 37 -6.49 -8.70 -11.55
N TYR A 38 -7.66 -8.35 -12.09
CA TYR A 38 -8.63 -7.47 -11.45
C TYR A 38 -9.17 -8.05 -10.14
N VAL A 39 -9.50 -9.34 -10.12
CA VAL A 39 -9.96 -10.04 -8.90
C VAL A 39 -8.84 -10.12 -7.86
N ALA A 40 -7.62 -10.47 -8.27
CA ALA A 40 -6.48 -10.52 -7.37
C ALA A 40 -6.19 -9.13 -6.75
N ASP A 41 -6.36 -8.08 -7.54
CA ASP A 41 -6.15 -6.71 -7.12
C ASP A 41 -7.20 -6.24 -6.10
N GLN A 42 -8.48 -6.54 -6.35
CA GLN A 42 -9.56 -6.31 -5.38
C GLN A 42 -9.34 -7.06 -4.06
N ASN A 43 -8.95 -8.34 -4.13
CA ASN A 43 -8.65 -9.14 -2.94
C ASN A 43 -7.50 -8.56 -2.12
N ARG A 44 -6.46 -8.06 -2.81
CA ARG A 44 -5.35 -7.36 -2.16
C ARG A 44 -5.84 -6.10 -1.46
N GLN A 45 -6.66 -5.29 -2.14
CA GLN A 45 -7.21 -4.06 -1.58
C GLN A 45 -8.08 -4.34 -0.34
N ALA A 46 -8.94 -5.36 -0.41
CA ALA A 46 -9.76 -5.81 0.72
C ALA A 46 -8.91 -6.25 1.91
N THR A 47 -7.81 -6.98 1.67
CA THR A 47 -6.88 -7.43 2.72
C THR A 47 -6.19 -6.24 3.39
N ILE A 48 -5.72 -5.26 2.60
CA ILE A 48 -5.09 -4.05 3.13
C ILE A 48 -6.07 -3.26 3.99
N ASN A 49 -7.31 -3.10 3.50
CA ASN A 49 -8.35 -2.38 4.25
C ASN A 49 -8.68 -3.08 5.57
N ALA A 50 -8.87 -4.41 5.55
CA ALA A 50 -9.15 -5.17 6.76
C ALA A 50 -8.00 -5.08 7.80
N ALA A 51 -6.75 -5.12 7.33
CA ALA A 51 -5.59 -4.93 8.21
C ALA A 51 -5.53 -3.50 8.80
N ALA A 52 -5.80 -2.49 7.96
CA ALA A 52 -5.84 -1.10 8.40
C ALA A 52 -6.98 -0.85 9.41
N GLU A 53 -8.16 -1.42 9.18
CA GLU A 53 -9.29 -1.34 10.10
C GLU A 53 -8.96 -1.99 11.45
N LYS A 54 -8.38 -3.20 11.44
CA LYS A 54 -7.93 -3.87 12.67
C LYS A 54 -6.96 -2.99 13.44
N GLN A 55 -5.96 -2.45 12.77
CA GLN A 55 -4.95 -1.61 13.41
C GLN A 55 -5.54 -0.28 13.91
N ALA A 56 -6.52 0.30 13.20
CA ALA A 56 -7.25 1.47 13.67
C ALA A 56 -8.03 1.18 14.96
N LEU A 57 -8.66 0.00 15.06
CA LEU A 57 -9.35 -0.44 16.27
C LEU A 57 -8.39 -0.65 17.45
N GLU A 58 -7.26 -1.33 17.22
CA GLU A 58 -6.21 -1.52 18.24
C GLU A 58 -5.64 -0.19 18.73
N ASN A 59 -5.37 0.75 17.82
CA ASN A 59 -4.91 2.09 18.15
C ASN A 59 -5.97 2.88 18.94
N ALA A 60 -7.25 2.76 18.58
CA ALA A 60 -8.35 3.40 19.32
C ALA A 60 -8.49 2.84 20.74
N GLN A 61 -8.33 1.52 20.92
CA GLN A 61 -8.31 0.87 22.22
C GLN A 61 -7.11 1.31 23.06
N ALA A 62 -5.92 1.37 22.47
CA ALA A 62 -4.73 1.87 23.17
C ALA A 62 -4.91 3.34 23.61
N ALA A 63 -5.49 4.19 22.75
CA ALA A 63 -5.74 5.59 23.05
C ALA A 63 -6.76 5.81 24.19
N THR A 64 -7.69 4.88 24.41
CA THR A 64 -8.63 4.94 25.54
C THR A 64 -8.05 4.36 26.83
N HIS A 65 -7.14 3.38 26.75
CA HIS A 65 -6.48 2.78 27.92
C HIS A 65 -5.37 3.64 28.55
N VAL A 66 -4.75 4.57 27.82
CA VAL A 66 -3.71 5.48 28.35
C VAL A 66 -4.30 6.66 29.16
N LYS A 67 -5.62 6.88 29.12
CA LYS A 67 -6.28 7.99 29.83
C LYS A 67 -6.77 7.68 31.25
N LYS A 68 -6.36 6.55 31.86
CA LYS A 68 -6.71 6.19 33.24
C LYS A 68 -5.46 6.14 34.11
#